data_AF-A0A660V7C2-F1
#
_entry.id   AF-A0A660V7C2-F1
#
_cell.length_a   1.000
_cell.length_b   1.000
_cell.length_c   1.000
_cell.angle_alpha   90.00
_cell.angle_beta   90.00
_cell.angle_gamma   90.00
#
_symmetry.space_group_name_H-M   'P 1'
#
loop_
_entity.id
_entity.type
_entity.pdbx_description
1 polymer ?
#
loop_
_entity_poly.entity_id
_entity_poly.type
_entity_poly.pdbx_seq_one_letter_code
_entity_poly.pdbx_strand_id
1 'polypeptide(L)' 'AAEIITFWQRYVMDKVFTAPFGWECQNMLTVAGLMAYAANERKESRGVHYRQDHPDRDDKNFAKHIELKRE' A
#
# COMPACT_ATOMS: atom_id res chain seq x y z
N ALA A 1 -5.06 7.58 -5.10
CA ALA A 1 -4.47 7.28 -3.77
C ALA A 1 -2.97 6.96 -3.86
N ALA A 2 -2.54 6.00 -4.68
CA ALA A 2 -1.11 5.68 -4.82
C ALA A 2 -0.26 6.90 -5.25
N GLU A 3 -0.73 7.68 -6.23
CA GLU A 3 0.00 8.85 -6.75
C GLU A 3 0.35 9.89 -5.67
N ILE A 4 -0.61 10.25 -4.80
CA ILE A 4 -0.38 11.23 -3.74
C ILE A 4 0.59 10.69 -2.68
N ILE A 5 0.53 9.40 -2.37
CA ILE A 5 1.47 8.74 -1.44
C ILE A 5 2.88 8.78 -2.03
N THR A 6 3.04 8.39 -3.30
CA THR A 6 4.33 8.42 -4.00
C THR A 6 4.88 9.83 -4.09
N PHE A 7 4.04 10.84 -4.32
CA PHE A 7 4.45 12.25 -4.29
C PHE A 7 5.12 12.61 -2.96
N TRP A 8 4.47 12.33 -1.83
CA TRP A 8 5.04 12.65 -0.51
C TRP A 8 6.26 11.80 -0.15
N GLN A 9 6.28 10.53 -0.56
CA GLN A 9 7.45 9.67 -0.38
C GLN A 9 8.70 10.29 -1.02
N ARG A 10 8.60 10.91 -2.20
CA ARG A 10 9.74 11.57 -2.87
C ARG A 10 10.36 12.72 -2.05
N TYR A 11 9.59 13.36 -1.16
CA TYR A 11 10.08 14.47 -0.34
C TYR A 11 10.59 14.05 1.03
N VAL A 12 10.07 12.94 1.56
CA VAL A 12 10.26 12.54 2.97
C VAL A 12 11.25 11.38 3.11
N MET A 13 11.30 10.45 2.15
CA MET A 13 12.04 9.19 2.30
C MET A 13 13.57 9.34 2.20
N ASP A 14 14.06 10.41 1.60
CA ASP A 14 15.50 10.71 1.47
C ASP A 14 16.05 11.54 2.64
N LYS A 15 15.20 11.92 3.61
CA LYS A 15 15.57 12.78 4.74
C LYS A 15 15.98 11.97 5.96
N VAL A 16 16.97 12.48 6.67
CA VAL A 16 17.35 11.99 8.00
C VAL A 16 16.77 12.93 9.04
N PHE A 17 15.97 12.39 9.96
CA PHE A 17 15.31 13.15 11.02
C PHE A 17 15.97 12.92 12.38
N THR A 18 16.00 13.96 13.20
CA THR A 18 16.56 13.91 14.56
C THR A 18 15.52 13.60 15.63
N ALA A 19 14.22 13.72 15.32
CA ALA A 19 13.12 13.45 16.23
C ALA A 19 12.31 12.22 15.80
N PRO A 20 11.71 11.46 16.75
CA PRO A 20 10.92 10.25 16.45
C PRO A 20 9.81 10.47 15.42
N PHE A 21 9.13 11.61 15.50
CA PHE A 21 8.03 11.97 14.59
C PHE A 21 8.39 11.88 13.09
N GLY A 22 9.63 12.23 12.73
CA GLY A 22 10.08 12.13 11.33
C GLY A 22 10.16 10.69 10.84
N TRP A 23 10.67 9.79 11.68
CA TRP A 23 10.73 8.36 11.39
C TRP A 23 9.34 7.71 11.38
N GLU A 24 8.46 8.12 12.29
CA GLU A 24 7.06 7.68 12.29
C GLU A 24 6.36 8.07 10.99
N CYS A 25 6.60 9.29 10.49
CA CYS A 25 6.08 9.74 9.20
C CYS A 25 6.58 8.87 8.03
N GLN A 26 7.89 8.57 7.98
CA GLN A 26 8.46 7.66 6.97
C GLN A 26 7.85 6.26 7.03
N ASN A 27 7.64 5.72 8.25
CA ASN A 27 7.00 4.42 8.45
C ASN A 27 5.55 4.42 7.97
N MET A 28 4.77 5.44 8.34
CA MET A 28 3.38 5.57 7.89
C MET A 28 3.29 5.68 6.37
N LEU A 29 4.14 6.49 5.72
CA LEU A 29 4.19 6.60 4.27
C LEU A 29 4.60 5.29 3.59
N THR A 30 5.52 4.54 4.19
CA THR A 30 5.93 3.22 3.69
C THR A 30 4.73 2.26 3.71
N VAL A 31 4.07 2.11 4.87
CA VAL A 31 2.92 1.21 5.02
C VAL A 31 1.75 1.65 4.15
N ALA A 32 1.47 2.95 4.06
CA ALA A 32 0.44 3.49 3.17
C ALA A 32 0.70 3.12 1.70
N GLY A 33 1.94 3.21 1.24
CA GLY A 33 2.33 2.81 -0.11
C GLY A 33 2.12 1.33 -0.36
N LEU A 34 2.57 0.47 0.56
CA LEU A 34 2.37 -0.98 0.46
C LEU A 34 0.89 -1.37 0.44
N MET A 35 0.07 -0.76 1.31
CA MET A 35 -1.37 -0.99 1.34
C MET A 35 -2.04 -0.56 0.03
N ALA A 36 -1.73 0.63 -0.49
CA ALA A 36 -2.30 1.13 -1.74
C ALA A 36 -1.90 0.25 -2.94
N TYR A 37 -0.65 -0.21 -2.98
CA TYR A 37 -0.18 -1.12 -4.02
C TYR A 37 -0.91 -2.46 -3.96
N ALA A 38 -0.95 -3.12 -2.79
CA ALA A 38 -1.62 -4.40 -2.62
C ALA A 38 -3.13 -4.32 -2.89
N ALA A 39 -3.79 -3.24 -2.48
CA ALA A 39 -5.19 -2.98 -2.77
C ALA A 39 -5.44 -2.81 -4.27
N ASN A 40 -4.52 -2.16 -5.00
CA ASN A 40 -4.63 -2.02 -6.45
C ASN A 40 -4.37 -3.35 -7.18
N GLU A 41 -3.40 -4.14 -6.74
CA GLU A 41 -3.06 -5.45 -7.30
C GLU A 41 -4.19 -6.47 -7.11
N ARG A 42 -4.83 -6.51 -5.94
CA ARG A 42 -5.97 -7.41 -5.68
C ARG A 42 -7.19 -6.97 -6.51
N LYS A 43 -7.49 -7.70 -7.58
CA LYS A 43 -8.63 -7.46 -8.47
C LYS A 43 -9.85 -8.33 -8.11
N GLU A 44 -10.23 -8.33 -6.84
CA GLU A 44 -11.43 -9.00 -6.32
C GLU A 44 -11.95 -8.27 -5.07
N SER A 45 -13.11 -8.69 -4.58
CA SER A 45 -13.59 -8.32 -3.24
C SER A 45 -13.56 -9.52 -2.31
N ARG A 46 -12.90 -9.39 -1.15
CA ARG A 46 -12.75 -10.46 -0.15
C ARG A 46 -12.69 -9.90 1.26
N GLY A 47 -13.61 -10.36 2.12
CA GLY A 47 -13.68 -9.95 3.52
C GLY A 47 -13.92 -8.43 3.61
N VAL A 48 -13.02 -7.72 4.29
CA VAL A 48 -13.10 -6.25 4.46
C VAL A 48 -12.56 -5.46 3.25
N HIS A 49 -11.91 -6.11 2.29
CA HIS A 49 -11.45 -5.46 1.08
C HIS A 49 -12.55 -5.53 0.01
N TYR A 50 -13.25 -4.42 -0.21
CA TYR A 50 -14.28 -4.28 -1.24
C TYR A 50 -13.79 -3.39 -2.38
N ARG A 51 -14.11 -3.81 -3.60
CA ARG A 51 -13.82 -3.10 -4.84
C ARG A 51 -15.07 -3.04 -5.70
N GLN A 52 -15.54 -1.83 -5.99
CA GLN A 52 -16.70 -1.65 -6.86
C GLN A 52 -16.43 -2.13 -8.30
N ASP A 53 -15.19 -2.03 -8.78
CA ASP A 53 -14.78 -2.47 -10.12
C ASP A 53 -14.53 -3.99 -10.21
N HIS A 54 -14.41 -4.68 -9.06
CA HIS A 54 -14.27 -6.14 -8.95
C HIS A 54 -15.07 -6.63 -7.73
N PRO A 55 -16.42 -6.61 -7.80
CA PRO A 55 -17.29 -6.82 -6.64
C PRO A 55 -17.32 -8.27 -6.15
N ASP A 56 -16.95 -9.22 -7.00
CA ASP A 56 -17.00 -10.64 -6.70
C ASP A 56 -15.65 -11.17 -6.19
N ARG A 57 -15.72 -12.30 -5.49
CA ARG A 57 -14.56 -13.06 -5.03
C ARG A 57 -14.00 -13.92 -6.17
N ASP A 58 -12.68 -13.93 -6.35
CA ASP A 58 -11.99 -14.72 -7.37
C ASP A 58 -10.92 -15.62 -6.74
N ASP A 59 -11.35 -16.82 -6.35
CA ASP A 59 -10.46 -17.83 -5.77
C ASP A 59 -9.45 -18.41 -6.77
N LYS A 60 -9.67 -18.31 -8.08
CA LYS A 60 -8.74 -18.87 -9.07
C LYS A 60 -7.44 -18.07 -9.11
N ASN A 61 -7.55 -16.75 -9.05
CA ASN A 61 -6.40 -15.85 -9.17
C ASN A 61 -5.90 -15.33 -7.82
N PHE A 62 -6.77 -15.19 -6.81
CA PHE A 62 -6.49 -14.44 -5.58
C PHE A 62 -6.69 -15.22 -4.27
N ALA A 63 -6.88 -16.55 -4.32
CA ALA A 63 -6.80 -17.42 -3.14
C ALA A 63 -5.35 -17.60 -2.64
N LYS A 64 -4.64 -16.49 -2.44
CA LYS A 64 -3.24 -16.41 -2.00
C LYS A 64 -2.98 -15.09 -1.28
N HIS A 65 -1.85 -15.03 -0.58
CA HIS A 65 -1.36 -13.76 -0.02
C HIS A 65 -0.69 -12.91 -1.10
N ILE A 66 -0.81 -11.59 -0.96
CA ILE A 66 -0.01 -10.64 -1.76
C ILE A 66 1.24 -10.35 -0.95
N GLU A 67 2.39 -10.70 -1.52
CA GLU A 67 3.70 -10.44 -0.92
C GLU A 67 4.38 -9.31 -1.67
N LEU A 68 4.79 -8.27 -0.95
CA LEU A 68 5.57 -7.17 -1.50
C LEU A 68 7.00 -7.26 -1.00
N LYS A 69 7.95 -7.20 -1.92
CA LYS A 69 9.38 -7.23 -1.63
C LYS A 69 10.02 -6.00 -2.24
N ARG A 70 10.94 -5.40 -1.49
CA ARG A 70 11.83 -4.37 -2.04
C ARG A 70 12.97 -5.10 -2.73
N GLU A 71 13.21 -4.77 -3.99
CA GLU A 71 14.40 -5.23 -4.73
C GLU A 71 15.69 -4.65 -4.13
#